data_AF-Q1RJK6-F1
#
_entry.id   AF-Q1RJK6-F1
#
_cell.length_a   1.000
_cell.length_b   1.000
_cell.length_c   1.000
_cell.angle_alpha   90.00
_cell.angle_beta   90.00
_cell.angle_gamma   90.00
#
_symmetry.space_group_name_H-M   'P 1'
#
loop_
_entity.id
_entity.type
_entity.pdbx_description
1 polymer ?
#
loop_
_entity_poly.entity_id
_entity_poly.type
_entity_poly.pdbx_seq_one_letter_code
_entity_poly.pdbx_strand_id
1 'polypeptide(L)'
;MKFFENQNNNKPKLFIFYLGGKIDKCNIEIHDVIFVVGQTDIEIANKIKEKWIGNIKSLHIDSWFMIENVDGFEIEVNQGKLKSTSNNLFFVNLGYYLQGIFGESHFMTLTVAKSRAEAIKIARNKLFANHQMLHTDNIYDIDECIRIEQIENYHISLKYTGTAKLNAISNGYQKLSY
;
A
#
# COMPACT_ATOMS: atom_id res chain seq x y z
N MET A 1 -10.81 -11.01 12.33
CA MET A 1 -10.24 -9.67 12.06
C MET A 1 -11.36 -8.74 11.67
N LYS A 2 -11.27 -7.45 12.00
CA LYS A 2 -12.25 -6.42 11.60
C LYS A 2 -11.52 -5.28 10.88
N PHE A 3 -11.38 -5.37 9.57
CA PHE A 3 -10.75 -4.35 8.72
C PHE A 3 -11.69 -3.19 8.43
N PHE A 4 -13.00 -3.42 8.49
CA PHE A 4 -14.01 -2.39 8.24
C PHE A 4 -14.37 -1.54 9.47
N GLU A 5 -13.77 -1.76 10.65
CA GLU A 5 -13.98 -0.95 11.86
C GLU A 5 -15.46 -0.69 12.23
N ASN A 6 -16.34 -1.65 11.94
CA ASN A 6 -17.80 -1.58 12.10
C ASN A 6 -18.54 -0.64 11.14
N GLN A 7 -17.92 -0.24 10.02
CA GLN A 7 -18.62 0.41 8.92
C GLN A 7 -19.43 -0.62 8.11
N ASN A 8 -20.71 -0.35 7.90
CA ASN A 8 -21.51 -1.08 6.92
C ASN A 8 -21.10 -0.64 5.52
N ASN A 9 -20.40 -1.51 4.78
CA ASN A 9 -20.01 -1.25 3.41
C ASN A 9 -20.78 -2.13 2.43
N ASN A 10 -21.66 -1.50 1.65
CA ASN A 10 -22.38 -2.16 0.56
C ASN A 10 -21.59 -2.17 -0.77
N LYS A 11 -20.32 -1.76 -0.75
CA LYS A 11 -19.46 -1.65 -1.93
C LYS A 11 -18.06 -2.18 -1.63
N PRO A 12 -17.37 -2.76 -2.64
CA PRO A 12 -15.97 -3.17 -2.48
C PRO A 12 -15.10 -1.97 -2.12
N LYS A 13 -14.09 -2.23 -1.30
CA LYS A 13 -13.09 -1.24 -0.87
C LYS A 13 -11.69 -1.75 -1.17
N LEU A 14 -10.80 -0.81 -1.47
CA LEU A 14 -9.39 -1.07 -1.73
C LEU A 14 -8.62 -0.95 -0.41
N PHE A 15 -7.79 -1.94 -0.13
CA PHE A 15 -6.91 -2.00 1.03
C PHE A 15 -5.46 -2.23 0.60
N ILE A 16 -4.55 -1.74 1.42
CA ILE A 16 -3.13 -2.07 1.40
C ILE A 16 -2.78 -2.78 2.71
N PHE A 17 -1.99 -3.84 2.61
CA PHE A 17 -1.51 -4.62 3.75
C PHE A 17 0.00 -4.75 3.67
N TYR A 18 0.68 -4.52 4.79
CA TYR A 18 2.07 -4.89 5.01
C TYR A 18 2.08 -6.20 5.78
N LEU A 19 2.47 -7.27 5.09
CA LEU A 19 2.49 -8.62 5.60
C LEU A 19 3.88 -8.99 6.06
N GLY A 20 3.96 -9.84 7.08
CA GLY A 20 5.18 -10.45 7.54
C GLY A 20 5.04 -11.97 7.66
N GLY A 21 6.16 -12.68 7.51
CA GLY A 21 6.21 -14.11 7.76
C GLY A 21 7.48 -14.76 7.22
N LYS A 22 7.58 -16.08 7.39
CA LYS A 22 8.72 -16.89 6.94
C LYS A 22 8.48 -17.45 5.55
N ILE A 23 9.45 -17.27 4.65
CA ILE A 23 9.59 -18.04 3.42
C ILE A 23 10.67 -19.10 3.63
N ASP A 24 10.49 -20.27 3.03
CA ASP A 24 11.49 -21.34 3.10
C ASP A 24 12.85 -20.86 2.60
N LYS A 25 13.91 -21.29 3.31
CA LYS A 25 15.33 -20.90 3.10
C LYS A 25 15.71 -19.47 3.52
N CYS A 26 14.76 -18.59 3.83
CA CYS A 26 15.10 -17.30 4.44
C CYS A 26 15.58 -17.50 5.89
N ASN A 27 16.65 -16.79 6.27
CA ASN A 27 17.21 -16.81 7.63
C ASN A 27 16.35 -16.03 8.62
N ILE A 28 15.76 -14.93 8.17
CA ILE A 28 14.84 -14.06 8.91
C ILE A 28 13.47 -14.05 8.24
N GLU A 29 12.47 -13.49 8.91
CA GLU A 29 11.18 -13.21 8.27
C GLU A 29 11.35 -12.16 7.17
N ILE A 30 10.45 -12.23 6.19
CA ILE A 30 10.37 -11.26 5.10
C ILE A 30 9.03 -10.56 5.18
N HIS A 31 9.00 -9.37 4.58
CA HIS A 31 7.81 -8.58 4.50
C HIS A 31 7.46 -8.27 3.06
N ASP A 32 6.17 -8.10 2.79
CA ASP A 32 5.65 -7.74 1.47
C ASP A 32 4.45 -6.81 1.59
N VAL A 33 4.22 -6.00 0.55
CA VAL A 33 3.06 -5.13 0.42
C VAL A 33 2.10 -5.73 -0.58
N ILE A 34 0.86 -5.98 -0.16
CA ILE A 34 -0.20 -6.43 -1.06
C ILE A 34 -1.36 -5.45 -1.10
N PHE A 35 -2.02 -5.42 -2.26
CA PHE A 35 -3.27 -4.71 -2.48
C PHE A 35 -4.42 -5.70 -2.62
N VAL A 36 -5.51 -5.43 -1.92
CA VAL A 36 -6.70 -6.30 -1.90
C VAL A 36 -7.94 -5.44 -2.09
N VAL A 37 -8.85 -5.90 -2.95
CA VAL A 37 -10.23 -5.41 -2.98
C VAL A 37 -11.12 -6.42 -2.30
N GLY A 38 -12.02 -5.97 -1.42
CA GLY A 38 -13.02 -6.83 -0.80
C GLY A 38 -14.20 -6.07 -0.22
N GLN A 39 -15.29 -6.78 0.07
CA GLN A 39 -16.51 -6.26 0.68
C GLN A 39 -16.67 -6.70 2.14
N THR A 40 -16.02 -7.80 2.54
CA THR A 40 -16.13 -8.36 3.89
C THR A 40 -14.77 -8.71 4.46
N ASP A 41 -14.67 -8.73 5.79
CA ASP A 41 -13.43 -9.11 6.47
C ASP A 41 -12.96 -10.53 6.12
N ILE A 42 -13.91 -11.44 5.91
CA ILE A 42 -13.66 -12.84 5.56
C ILE A 42 -13.07 -12.95 4.15
N GLU A 43 -13.65 -12.23 3.19
CA GLU A 43 -13.15 -12.19 1.81
C GLU A 43 -11.71 -11.65 1.78
N ILE A 44 -11.46 -10.54 2.47
CA ILE A 44 -10.13 -9.94 2.56
C ILE A 44 -9.13 -10.90 3.20
N ALA A 45 -9.50 -11.53 4.32
CA ALA A 45 -8.64 -12.51 4.99
C ALA A 45 -8.26 -13.68 4.07
N ASN A 46 -9.21 -14.20 3.28
CA ASN A 46 -8.93 -15.28 2.33
C ASN A 46 -7.98 -14.81 1.22
N LYS A 47 -8.21 -13.63 0.64
CA LYS A 47 -7.34 -13.05 -0.40
C LYS A 47 -5.92 -12.78 0.11
N ILE A 48 -5.77 -12.36 1.37
CA ILE A 48 -4.45 -12.19 1.99
C ILE A 48 -3.73 -13.54 2.07
N LYS A 49 -4.42 -14.59 2.53
CA LYS A 49 -3.86 -15.96 2.61
C LYS A 49 -3.45 -16.49 1.24
N GLU A 50 -4.25 -16.25 0.20
CA GLU A 50 -3.96 -16.66 -1.18
C GLU A 50 -2.78 -15.92 -1.80
N LYS A 51 -2.59 -14.63 -1.46
CA LYS A 51 -1.48 -13.81 -1.97
C LYS A 51 -0.15 -14.08 -1.28
N TRP A 52 -0.16 -14.57 -0.04
CA TRP A 52 1.07 -14.83 0.71
C TRP A 52 1.83 -16.03 0.16
N ILE A 53 3.04 -15.80 -0.34
CA ILE A 53 3.88 -16.85 -0.93
C ILE A 53 4.64 -17.70 0.09
N GLY A 54 4.70 -17.26 1.34
CA GLY A 54 5.45 -17.92 2.40
C GLY A 54 4.65 -18.96 3.19
N ASN A 55 5.22 -19.40 4.29
CA ASN A 55 4.56 -20.33 5.19
C ASN A 55 3.35 -19.64 5.85
N ILE A 56 2.16 -20.13 5.51
CA ILE A 56 0.91 -19.58 6.01
C ILE A 56 0.82 -19.57 7.55
N LYS A 57 1.50 -20.50 8.25
CA LYS A 57 1.51 -20.56 9.74
C LYS A 57 2.30 -19.43 10.39
N SER A 58 3.17 -18.78 9.62
CA SER A 58 3.95 -17.64 10.07
C SER A 58 3.38 -16.29 9.59
N LEU A 59 2.36 -16.32 8.73
CA LEU A 59 1.75 -15.12 8.17
C LEU A 59 1.12 -14.26 9.29
N HIS A 60 1.47 -12.99 9.27
CA HIS A 60 0.86 -11.95 10.07
C HIS A 60 0.75 -10.65 9.26
N ILE A 61 -0.09 -9.74 9.74
CA ILE A 61 -0.26 -8.39 9.21
C ILE A 61 0.37 -7.44 10.23
N ASP A 62 1.29 -6.59 9.79
CA ASP A 62 1.97 -5.59 10.64
C ASP A 62 1.40 -4.19 10.48
N SER A 63 0.84 -3.90 9.29
CA SER A 63 0.18 -2.62 9.01
C SER A 63 -0.88 -2.79 7.94
N TRP A 64 -1.98 -2.04 8.03
CA TRP A 64 -2.97 -1.96 6.97
C TRP A 64 -3.81 -0.69 7.06
N PHE A 65 -4.43 -0.33 5.95
CA PHE A 65 -5.51 0.65 5.93
C PHE A 65 -6.40 0.49 4.69
N MET A 66 -7.63 0.98 4.81
CA MET A 66 -8.52 1.21 3.67
C MET A 66 -8.06 2.48 2.94
N ILE A 67 -7.83 2.37 1.63
CA ILE A 67 -7.41 3.51 0.80
C ILE A 67 -8.66 4.28 0.37
N GLU A 68 -9.02 5.31 1.11
CA GLU A 68 -10.21 6.14 0.81
C GLU A 68 -9.84 7.43 0.06
N ASN A 69 -8.72 8.03 0.40
CA ASN A 69 -8.27 9.28 -0.20
C ASN A 69 -6.74 9.29 -0.37
N VAL A 70 -6.27 9.84 -1.48
CA VAL A 70 -4.85 10.08 -1.75
C VAL A 70 -4.72 11.42 -2.46
N ASP A 71 -3.90 12.32 -1.91
CA ASP A 71 -3.59 13.63 -2.51
C ASP A 71 -4.83 14.44 -2.94
N GLY A 72 -5.94 14.37 -2.17
CA GLY A 72 -7.19 15.08 -2.46
C GLY A 72 -8.11 14.40 -3.48
N PHE A 73 -7.80 13.17 -3.89
CA PHE A 73 -8.65 12.31 -4.71
C PHE A 73 -9.31 11.25 -3.84
N GLU A 74 -10.63 11.14 -3.93
CA GLU A 74 -11.39 10.00 -3.44
C GLU A 74 -11.13 8.78 -4.33
N ILE A 75 -10.93 7.63 -3.70
CA ILE A 75 -10.68 6.35 -4.37
C ILE A 75 -12.00 5.58 -4.51
N GLU A 76 -12.37 5.28 -5.74
CA GLU A 76 -13.56 4.51 -6.08
C GLU A 76 -13.17 3.16 -6.69
N VAL A 77 -13.81 2.09 -6.23
CA VAL A 77 -13.61 0.73 -6.74
C VAL A 77 -14.83 0.35 -7.58
N ASN A 78 -14.63 0.17 -8.87
CA ASN A 78 -15.71 -0.02 -9.84
C ASN A 78 -15.57 -1.36 -10.60
N GLN A 79 -16.70 -2.00 -10.91
CA GLN A 79 -16.75 -3.10 -11.85
C GLN A 79 -17.07 -2.55 -13.25
N GLY A 80 -16.35 -3.00 -14.29
CA GLY A 80 -16.53 -2.55 -15.67
C GLY A 80 -15.48 -1.55 -16.15
N LYS A 81 -15.69 -0.94 -17.32
CA LYS A 81 -14.63 -0.17 -18.00
C LYS A 81 -14.19 1.07 -17.22
N LEU A 82 -12.88 1.18 -17.02
CA LEU A 82 -12.23 2.39 -16.51
C LEU A 82 -12.54 3.59 -17.42
N LYS A 83 -12.96 4.72 -16.85
CA LYS A 83 -12.89 5.99 -17.57
C LYS A 83 -11.43 6.40 -17.66
N SER A 84 -10.96 6.72 -18.87
CA SER A 84 -9.59 7.23 -19.05
C SER A 84 -9.43 8.53 -18.25
N THR A 85 -8.49 8.53 -17.31
CA THR A 85 -8.07 9.70 -16.55
C THR A 85 -6.59 9.95 -16.80
N SER A 86 -6.19 11.22 -16.80
CA SER A 86 -4.76 11.58 -16.87
C SER A 86 -4.04 11.26 -15.57
N ASN A 87 -4.76 11.24 -14.44
CA ASN A 87 -4.23 10.94 -13.12
C ASN A 87 -4.41 9.46 -12.76
N ASN A 88 -3.45 8.91 -12.03
CA ASN A 88 -3.38 7.50 -11.65
C ASN A 88 -2.89 7.35 -10.21
N LEU A 89 -3.38 6.30 -9.53
CA LEU A 89 -2.91 5.94 -8.20
C LEU A 89 -1.62 5.14 -8.32
N PHE A 90 -0.60 5.55 -7.57
CA PHE A 90 0.67 4.84 -7.47
C PHE A 90 0.99 4.53 -6.02
N PHE A 91 1.52 3.32 -5.79
CA PHE A 91 2.35 3.01 -4.64
C PHE A 91 3.81 3.20 -5.02
N VAL A 92 4.60 3.80 -4.13
CA VAL A 92 6.03 3.98 -4.31
C VAL A 92 6.74 3.49 -3.06
N ASN A 93 7.71 2.60 -3.27
CA ASN A 93 8.65 2.14 -2.26
C ASN A 93 10.04 2.70 -2.60
N LEU A 94 10.60 3.49 -1.68
CA LEU A 94 11.90 4.13 -1.85
C LEU A 94 12.89 3.64 -0.80
N GLY A 95 13.91 2.92 -1.23
CA GLY A 95 15.08 2.57 -0.44
C GLY A 95 15.97 3.78 -0.16
N TYR A 96 16.43 3.88 1.08
CA TYR A 96 17.40 4.87 1.52
C TYR A 96 18.27 4.32 2.65
N TYR A 97 19.44 4.91 2.82
CA TYR A 97 20.41 4.50 3.83
C TYR A 97 20.64 5.61 4.84
N LEU A 98 20.77 5.21 6.11
CA LEU A 98 21.12 6.11 7.20
C LEU A 98 22.53 5.76 7.70
N GLN A 99 23.38 6.76 7.85
CA GLN A 99 24.74 6.57 8.33
C GLN A 99 24.72 5.91 9.71
N GLY A 100 25.50 4.83 9.86
CA GLY A 100 25.61 4.09 11.12
C GLY A 100 24.47 3.10 11.39
N ILE A 101 23.51 2.96 10.49
CA ILE A 101 22.44 1.95 10.58
C ILE A 101 22.75 0.79 9.65
N PHE A 102 22.72 -0.43 10.18
CA PHE A 102 22.88 -1.64 9.39
C PHE A 102 21.59 -1.96 8.64
N GLY A 103 21.70 -2.09 7.31
CA GLY A 103 20.57 -2.41 6.44
C GLY A 103 19.98 -1.19 5.73
N GLU A 104 19.06 -1.47 4.82
CA GLU A 104 18.32 -0.48 4.05
C GLU A 104 17.02 -0.10 4.77
N SER A 105 16.70 1.19 4.76
CA SER A 105 15.40 1.71 5.21
C SER A 105 14.51 1.99 4.01
N HIS A 106 13.20 1.86 4.20
CA HIS A 106 12.24 2.07 3.12
C HIS A 106 11.19 3.11 3.49
N PHE A 107 10.92 4.01 2.54
CA PHE A 107 9.80 4.94 2.61
C PHE A 107 8.73 4.52 1.62
N MET A 108 7.62 4.02 2.16
CA MET A 108 6.47 3.57 1.40
C MET A 108 5.38 4.63 1.42
N THR A 109 4.86 5.00 0.26
CA THR A 109 3.78 6.00 0.16
C THR A 109 2.86 5.76 -1.02
N LEU A 110 1.65 6.30 -0.91
CA LEU A 110 0.71 6.41 -2.02
C LEU A 110 0.73 7.84 -2.58
N THR A 111 0.57 7.95 -3.89
CA THR A 111 0.43 9.26 -4.55
C THR A 111 -0.43 9.19 -5.81
N VAL A 112 -1.02 10.33 -6.17
CA VAL A 112 -1.70 10.50 -7.46
C VAL A 112 -0.79 11.28 -8.42
N ALA A 113 -0.54 10.72 -9.60
CA ALA A 113 0.33 11.33 -10.60
C ALA A 113 -0.11 10.97 -12.03
N LYS A 114 0.40 11.69 -13.04
CA LYS A 114 0.13 11.38 -14.45
C LYS A 114 1.05 10.31 -15.01
N SER A 115 2.21 10.10 -14.39
CA SER A 115 3.22 9.14 -14.83
C SER A 115 3.99 8.56 -13.67
N ARG A 116 4.65 7.42 -13.91
CA ARG A 116 5.58 6.79 -12.94
C ARG A 116 6.67 7.77 -12.50
N ALA A 117 7.25 8.52 -13.43
CA ALA A 117 8.31 9.49 -13.15
C ALA A 117 7.83 10.63 -12.23
N GLU A 118 6.61 11.13 -12.45
CA GLU A 118 6.00 12.14 -11.59
C GLU A 118 5.67 11.56 -10.19
N ALA A 119 5.15 10.33 -10.12
CA ALA A 119 4.87 9.65 -8.86
C ALA A 119 6.12 9.51 -7.99
N ILE A 120 7.23 9.05 -8.58
CA ILE A 120 8.53 8.94 -7.92
C ILE A 120 9.01 10.31 -7.42
N LYS A 121 8.88 11.36 -8.24
CA LYS A 121 9.29 12.71 -7.86
C LYS A 121 8.49 13.20 -6.65
N ILE A 122 7.17 12.98 -6.63
CA ILE A 122 6.32 13.34 -5.49
C ILE A 122 6.72 12.54 -4.25
N ALA A 123 6.95 11.23 -4.38
CA ALA A 123 7.36 10.37 -3.26
C ALA A 123 8.70 10.80 -2.65
N ARG A 124 9.70 11.15 -3.47
CA ARG A 124 10.98 11.70 -2.99
C ARG A 124 10.79 13.00 -2.21
N ASN A 125 9.96 13.91 -2.71
CA ASN A 125 9.64 15.16 -2.01
C ASN A 125 8.97 14.89 -0.65
N LYS A 126 8.05 13.90 -0.58
CA LYS A 126 7.43 13.45 0.68
C LYS A 126 8.49 12.90 1.67
N LEU A 127 9.43 12.10 1.18
CA LEU A 127 10.52 11.55 1.99
C LEU A 127 11.39 12.66 2.60
N PHE A 128 11.87 13.61 1.79
CA PHE A 128 12.70 14.72 2.27
C PHE A 128 11.98 15.62 3.28
N ALA A 129 10.68 15.86 3.08
CA ALA A 129 9.88 16.65 4.02
C ALA A 129 9.75 15.97 5.40
N ASN A 130 9.66 14.64 5.43
CA ASN A 130 9.55 13.86 6.67
C ASN A 130 10.88 13.61 7.36
N HIS A 131 12.00 13.66 6.61
CA HIS A 131 13.33 13.38 7.13
C HIS A 131 14.30 14.50 6.72
N GLN A 132 14.28 15.60 7.47
CA GLN A 132 15.09 16.81 7.20
C GLN A 132 16.61 16.55 7.11
N MET A 133 17.10 15.41 7.61
CA MET A 133 18.51 15.02 7.58
C MET A 133 18.89 14.08 6.43
N LEU A 134 17.96 13.71 5.54
CA LEU A 134 18.29 12.92 4.35
C LEU A 134 18.88 13.83 3.27
N HIS A 135 20.17 13.66 2.97
CA HIS A 135 20.77 14.19 1.76
C HIS A 135 20.28 13.42 0.53
N THR A 136 20.25 14.06 -0.64
CA THR A 136 19.84 13.42 -1.90
C THR A 136 20.68 12.19 -2.22
N ASP A 137 21.96 12.23 -1.87
CA ASP A 137 22.91 11.14 -2.01
C ASP A 137 22.66 9.98 -1.04
N ASN A 138 21.64 10.02 -0.18
CA ASN A 138 21.25 8.88 0.67
C ASN A 138 20.10 8.07 0.04
N ILE A 139 19.47 8.59 -1.02
CA ILE A 139 18.40 7.92 -1.77
C ILE A 139 19.03 7.34 -3.02
N TYR A 140 19.35 6.06 -2.97
CA TYR A 140 20.07 5.40 -4.06
C TYR A 140 19.13 4.75 -5.07
N ASP A 141 17.98 4.21 -4.64
CA ASP A 141 17.13 3.45 -5.55
C ASP A 141 15.63 3.69 -5.41
N ILE A 142 14.92 3.44 -6.52
CA ILE A 142 13.48 3.27 -6.51
C ILE A 142 13.26 1.78 -6.61
N ASP A 143 12.96 1.14 -5.49
CA ASP A 143 12.75 -0.31 -5.49
C ASP A 143 11.50 -0.61 -6.32
N GLU A 144 10.39 0.05 -5.99
CA GLU A 144 9.14 -0.19 -6.68
C GLU A 144 8.28 1.06 -6.87
N CYS A 145 7.61 1.13 -8.03
CA CYS A 145 6.57 2.13 -8.28
C CYS A 145 5.41 1.49 -9.05
N ILE A 146 4.42 1.02 -8.31
CA ILE A 146 3.31 0.21 -8.81
C ILE A 146 2.12 1.11 -9.11
N ARG A 147 1.63 1.10 -10.36
CA ARG A 147 0.36 1.73 -10.71
C ARG A 147 -0.79 0.81 -10.27
N ILE A 148 -1.64 1.29 -9.38
CA ILE A 148 -2.78 0.52 -8.86
C ILE A 148 -4.01 0.86 -9.72
N GLU A 149 -4.06 0.31 -10.94
CA GLU A 149 -5.15 0.58 -11.89
C GLU A 149 -6.27 -0.46 -11.85
N GLN A 150 -5.92 -1.72 -11.58
CA GLN A 150 -6.85 -2.84 -11.56
C GLN A 150 -6.37 -3.90 -10.57
N ILE A 151 -7.32 -4.46 -9.82
CA ILE A 151 -7.11 -5.61 -8.95
C ILE A 151 -8.23 -6.60 -9.24
N GLU A 152 -7.87 -7.81 -9.67
CA GLU A 152 -8.83 -8.81 -10.15
C GLU A 152 -9.73 -8.22 -11.24
N ASN A 153 -11.05 -8.22 -11.04
CA ASN A 153 -12.06 -7.65 -11.94
C ASN A 153 -12.47 -6.21 -11.57
N TYR A 154 -11.79 -5.58 -10.61
CA TYR A 154 -12.10 -4.23 -10.13
C TYR A 154 -11.10 -3.21 -10.66
N HIS A 155 -11.64 -2.08 -11.13
CA HIS A 155 -10.88 -0.95 -11.62
C HIS A 155 -10.88 0.19 -10.61
N ILE A 156 -9.73 0.84 -10.45
CA ILE A 156 -9.55 1.94 -9.49
C ILE A 156 -9.73 3.27 -10.18
N SER A 157 -10.77 4.00 -9.79
CA SER A 157 -11.10 5.32 -10.33
C SER A 157 -10.78 6.41 -9.31
N LEU A 158 -10.39 7.57 -9.81
CA LEU A 158 -10.02 8.73 -9.01
C LEU A 158 -11.00 9.87 -9.22
N LYS A 159 -11.54 10.41 -8.14
CA LYS A 159 -12.41 11.58 -8.17
C LYS A 159 -11.78 12.70 -7.34
N TYR A 160 -11.37 13.77 -8.00
CA TYR A 160 -10.83 14.93 -7.29
C TYR A 160 -11.94 15.58 -6.46
N THR A 161 -11.74 15.68 -5.15
CA THR A 161 -12.67 16.36 -4.24
C THR A 161 -12.10 17.66 -3.69
N GLY A 162 -10.79 17.90 -3.86
CA GLY A 162 -10.10 19.06 -3.30
C GLY A 162 -9.90 19.01 -1.79
N THR A 163 -10.41 17.98 -1.12
CA THR A 163 -10.30 17.78 0.32
C THR A 163 -9.36 16.62 0.58
N ALA A 164 -8.23 16.90 1.22
CA ALA A 164 -7.34 15.86 1.71
C ALA A 164 -7.94 15.21 2.95
N LYS A 165 -8.05 13.88 2.94
CA LYS A 165 -8.43 13.09 4.11
C LYS A 165 -7.32 12.09 4.38
N LEU A 166 -6.87 12.01 5.64
CA LEU A 166 -5.91 10.99 6.03
C LEU A 166 -6.61 9.63 6.12
N ASN A 167 -5.98 8.60 5.56
CA ASN A 167 -6.41 7.23 5.80
C ASN A 167 -5.97 6.82 7.21
N ALA A 168 -6.86 6.15 7.96
CA ALA A 168 -6.55 5.65 9.29
C ALA A 168 -5.63 4.42 9.16
N ILE A 169 -4.36 4.58 9.49
CA ILE A 169 -3.37 3.50 9.46
C ILE A 169 -3.46 2.72 10.78
N SER A 170 -3.73 1.43 10.65
CA SER A 170 -3.62 0.48 11.75
C SER A 170 -2.23 -0.17 11.71
N ASN A 171 -1.50 -0.10 12.83
CA ASN A 171 -0.21 -0.77 13.00
C ASN A 171 -0.29 -1.77 14.16
N GLY A 172 0.40 -2.90 14.03
CA GLY A 172 0.54 -3.89 15.07
C GLY A 172 0.65 -5.30 14.51
N TYR A 173 1.08 -6.24 15.33
CA TYR A 173 1.30 -7.63 14.93
C TYR A 173 0.00 -8.45 15.03
N GLN A 174 -0.61 -8.78 13.89
CA GLN A 174 -1.85 -9.55 13.88
C GLN A 174 -1.76 -10.83 13.07
N LYS A 175 -1.88 -11.98 13.74
CA LYS A 175 -1.97 -13.28 13.08
C LYS A 175 -3.35 -13.47 12.44
N LEU A 176 -3.37 -13.96 11.21
CA LEU A 176 -4.59 -14.43 10.56
C LEU A 176 -4.94 -15.81 11.12
N SER A 177 -5.94 -15.87 12.00
CA SER A 177 -6.47 -17.15 12.51
C SER A 177 -7.01 -18.01 11.36
N TYR A 178 -6.86 -19.33 11.51
CA TYR A 178 -7.43 -20.33 10.61
C TYR A 178 -8.92 -20.52 10.87
#